data_AF-A0A970HWR6-F1
#
_entry.id   AF-A0A970HWR6-F1
#
_cell.length_a   1.000
_cell.length_b   1.000
_cell.length_c   1.000
_cell.angle_alpha   90.00
_cell.angle_beta   90.00
_cell.angle_gamma   90.00
#
_symmetry.space_group_name_H-M   'P 1'
#
loop_
_entity.id
_entity.type
_entity.pdbx_description
1 polymer ?
#
loop_
_entity_poly.entity_id
_entity_poly.type
_entity_poly.pdbx_seq_one_letter_code
_entity_poly.pdbx_strand_id
1 'polypeptide(L)'
;LAFPGITLAAEYFSVVVLPDTQVYSKSHPEIFKAQTEWIVRNQDYYNIRFVLHAGDVVDSGAAAVAEWEAAKAAIDLLDAAGIPTLIAIGNHDYDDLAQTRSSNVFNQYFGLERYEGKPWFGGAFEPGKAETVYALFDAGGETYMVLVLEFGPRDEVIDWANEVVAAHPEAKVIVLTHSFLHHDGWRVDEGTEWSPNRYGLGADANAGEALWHKLVKRHPNIFLVLNGHVVGSGTARRVDLGEHGNFVYQLLANYQMRENGGDGYLRLVEFYPDGRIEVSTYSPYAWANLTDPANQFVLDPDGLAVISGTLLDQATRQAIAGAAVTLHDAYGSFVTGVRTDETGRYDIVAPEGCYVIRAEMFGYEGAAGILSTPGVSGCAVGTLALQPLRPAGLDLPPYVWAFEDEAELATIGDDNTGATFALVEDIGGEGRFLLQVMPSGESAETKIAAPLEGIAIYKWMDGETMVVRTYFPPENELQPAQFFVGMADLTDGWEWVDGLFATTELVPGWNEIEISLPPKMRDLKPTGTYMVYMSFIEADRTPLAEPFYVDYVTVR
;
A
#
# COMPACT_ATOMS: atom_id res chain seq x y z
N LEU A 1 -1.78 15.42 -42.59
CA LEU A 1 -1.00 15.83 -43.78
C LEU A 1 0.38 15.22 -43.63
N ALA A 2 0.66 14.09 -44.29
CA ALA A 2 2.00 13.49 -44.29
C ALA A 2 2.81 14.10 -45.44
N PHE A 3 3.96 14.71 -45.13
CA PHE A 3 4.92 15.14 -46.14
C PHE A 3 5.89 13.98 -46.42
N PRO A 4 6.09 13.57 -47.68
CA PRO A 4 7.07 12.54 -48.00
C PRO A 4 8.48 13.09 -47.76
N GLY A 5 9.24 12.43 -46.88
CA GLY A 5 10.70 12.63 -46.77
C GLY A 5 11.24 13.30 -45.50
N ILE A 6 10.39 13.63 -44.51
CA ILE A 6 10.84 14.00 -43.16
C ILE A 6 9.92 13.34 -42.14
N THR A 7 10.30 12.17 -41.65
CA THR A 7 9.79 11.62 -40.40
C THR A 7 10.63 12.27 -39.31
N LEU A 8 10.06 13.17 -38.49
CA LEU A 8 10.67 13.38 -37.17
C LEU A 8 10.61 12.00 -36.51
N ALA A 9 11.76 11.37 -36.25
CA ALA A 9 11.79 10.17 -35.44
C ALA A 9 11.07 10.52 -34.13
N ALA A 10 10.05 9.74 -33.78
CA ALA A 10 9.43 9.86 -32.48
C ALA A 10 10.53 9.87 -31.43
N GLU A 11 10.52 10.86 -30.51
CA GLU A 11 11.49 10.91 -29.42
C GLU A 11 11.32 9.71 -28.47
N TYR A 12 10.19 9.00 -28.57
CA TYR A 12 9.85 7.77 -27.87
C TYR A 12 9.98 6.52 -28.76
N PHE A 13 9.94 5.35 -28.14
CA PHE A 13 9.69 4.09 -28.84
C PHE A 13 8.47 3.39 -28.24
N SER A 14 7.86 2.46 -28.99
CA SER A 14 6.64 1.80 -28.52
C SER A 14 6.71 0.28 -28.51
N VAL A 15 5.99 -0.31 -27.57
CA VAL A 15 5.62 -1.72 -27.55
C VAL A 15 4.10 -1.81 -27.72
N VAL A 16 3.63 -2.65 -28.64
CA VAL A 16 2.20 -2.92 -28.79
C VAL A 16 1.83 -4.16 -28.00
N VAL A 17 0.77 -4.06 -27.19
CA VAL A 17 0.19 -5.21 -26.47
C VAL A 17 -1.13 -5.59 -27.12
N LEU A 18 -1.16 -6.80 -27.67
CA LEU A 18 -2.36 -7.48 -28.12
C LEU A 18 -2.97 -8.23 -26.93
N PRO A 19 -4.19 -7.88 -26.51
CA PRO A 19 -4.89 -8.58 -25.44
C PRO A 19 -5.44 -9.93 -25.95
N ASP A 20 -6.30 -10.58 -25.17
CA ASP A 20 -6.96 -11.84 -25.51
C ASP A 20 -7.74 -11.73 -26.84
N THR A 21 -7.35 -12.53 -27.84
CA THR A 21 -7.86 -12.46 -29.23
C THR A 21 -8.73 -13.65 -29.60
N GLN A 22 -9.04 -14.54 -28.66
CA GLN A 22 -9.63 -15.83 -28.93
C GLN A 22 -10.97 -15.75 -29.67
N VAL A 23 -11.77 -14.72 -29.37
CA VAL A 23 -13.04 -14.47 -30.07
C VAL A 23 -12.82 -14.03 -31.53
N TYR A 24 -11.75 -13.29 -31.82
CA TYR A 24 -11.41 -12.93 -33.19
C TYR A 24 -11.01 -14.16 -34.00
N SER A 25 -10.13 -15.00 -33.46
CA SER A 25 -9.72 -16.25 -34.11
C SER A 25 -10.90 -17.17 -34.38
N LYS A 26 -11.88 -17.21 -33.46
CA LYS A 26 -13.09 -18.02 -33.57
C LYS A 26 -14.13 -17.47 -34.55
N SER A 27 -14.36 -16.16 -34.59
CA SER A 27 -15.54 -15.60 -35.27
C SER A 27 -15.31 -14.30 -36.03
N HIS A 28 -14.21 -13.59 -35.78
CA HIS A 28 -13.91 -12.29 -36.41
C HIS A 28 -12.46 -12.20 -36.89
N PRO A 29 -11.98 -13.14 -37.74
CA PRO A 29 -10.58 -13.17 -38.17
C PRO A 29 -10.14 -11.89 -38.89
N GLU A 30 -11.08 -11.18 -39.51
CA GLU A 30 -10.86 -9.86 -40.11
C GLU A 30 -10.44 -8.79 -39.10
N ILE A 31 -10.90 -8.88 -37.84
CA ILE A 31 -10.55 -7.94 -36.77
C ILE A 31 -9.11 -8.17 -36.32
N PHE A 32 -8.72 -9.43 -36.09
CA PHE A 32 -7.35 -9.76 -35.72
C PHE A 32 -6.37 -9.34 -36.83
N LYS A 33 -6.73 -9.61 -38.09
CA LYS A 33 -5.95 -9.16 -39.24
C LYS A 33 -5.85 -7.63 -39.32
N ALA A 34 -6.93 -6.91 -39.01
CA ALA A 34 -6.91 -5.44 -38.97
C ALA A 34 -5.94 -4.90 -37.91
N GLN A 35 -5.82 -5.55 -36.75
CA GLN A 35 -4.83 -5.20 -35.74
C GLN A 35 -3.40 -5.34 -36.28
N THR A 36 -3.04 -6.51 -36.79
CA THR A 36 -1.66 -6.76 -37.23
C THR A 36 -1.30 -5.99 -38.51
N GLU A 37 -2.22 -5.83 -39.46
CA GLU A 37 -1.99 -4.97 -40.63
C GLU A 37 -1.79 -3.49 -40.25
N TRP A 38 -2.51 -3.00 -39.23
CA TRP A 38 -2.31 -1.64 -38.74
C TRP A 38 -0.94 -1.49 -38.08
N ILE A 39 -0.51 -2.46 -37.26
CA ILE A 39 0.83 -2.46 -36.66
C ILE A 39 1.90 -2.38 -37.74
N VAL A 40 1.83 -3.24 -38.78
CA VAL A 40 2.78 -3.22 -39.90
C VAL A 40 2.80 -1.87 -40.62
N ARG A 41 1.62 -1.29 -40.88
CA ARG A 41 1.51 0.01 -41.58
C ARG A 41 2.02 1.19 -40.76
N ASN A 42 2.04 1.10 -39.44
CA ASN A 42 2.40 2.20 -38.56
C ASN A 42 3.67 1.94 -37.74
N GLN A 43 4.42 0.88 -38.04
CA GLN A 43 5.66 0.51 -37.35
C GLN A 43 6.63 1.70 -37.24
N ASP A 44 6.95 2.33 -38.36
CA ASP A 44 7.89 3.46 -38.39
C ASP A 44 7.32 4.71 -37.72
N TYR A 45 6.00 4.92 -37.82
CA TYR A 45 5.34 6.11 -37.31
C TYR A 45 5.32 6.14 -35.77
N TYR A 46 4.96 5.02 -35.14
CA TYR A 46 4.98 4.87 -33.68
C TYR A 46 6.31 4.32 -33.15
N ASN A 47 7.31 4.13 -34.00
CA ASN A 47 8.59 3.51 -33.62
C ASN A 47 8.38 2.20 -32.84
N ILE A 48 7.53 1.30 -33.39
CA ILE A 48 7.14 0.04 -32.75
C ILE A 48 8.34 -0.92 -32.77
N ARG A 49 8.85 -1.25 -31.59
CA ARG A 49 10.02 -2.12 -31.40
C ARG A 49 9.68 -3.57 -31.11
N PHE A 50 8.51 -3.80 -30.54
CA PHE A 50 8.08 -5.12 -30.12
C PHE A 50 6.55 -5.22 -30.09
N VAL A 51 6.03 -6.41 -30.38
CA VAL A 51 4.61 -6.77 -30.18
C VAL A 51 4.51 -7.90 -29.16
N LEU A 52 3.66 -7.74 -28.16
CA LEU A 52 3.44 -8.71 -27.08
C LEU A 52 1.99 -9.17 -27.12
N HIS A 53 1.76 -10.48 -27.19
CA HIS A 53 0.40 -11.05 -27.13
C HIS A 53 0.17 -11.71 -25.76
N ALA A 54 -0.86 -11.29 -25.05
CA ALA A 54 -1.13 -11.68 -23.67
C ALA A 54 -1.75 -13.08 -23.50
N GLY A 55 -1.64 -13.97 -24.48
CA GLY A 55 -2.31 -15.28 -24.50
C GLY A 55 -3.77 -15.26 -24.92
N ASP A 56 -4.38 -16.45 -24.88
CA ASP A 56 -5.70 -16.77 -25.43
C ASP A 56 -5.81 -16.31 -26.88
N VAL A 57 -4.97 -16.96 -27.70
CA VAL A 57 -4.91 -16.75 -29.14
C VAL A 57 -6.11 -17.44 -29.82
N VAL A 58 -6.54 -18.59 -29.31
CA VAL A 58 -7.73 -19.34 -29.78
C VAL A 58 -8.70 -19.61 -28.64
N ASP A 59 -9.96 -19.96 -28.94
CA ASP A 59 -11.03 -20.08 -27.95
C ASP A 59 -11.31 -21.55 -27.59
N SER A 60 -11.04 -22.48 -28.49
CA SER A 60 -11.53 -23.86 -28.36
C SER A 60 -10.42 -24.93 -28.39
N GLY A 61 -9.20 -24.57 -28.00
CA GLY A 61 -8.08 -25.51 -27.80
C GLY A 61 -7.66 -26.27 -29.06
N ALA A 62 -7.06 -27.46 -28.89
CA ALA A 62 -6.42 -28.21 -29.98
C ALA A 62 -7.36 -28.58 -31.14
N ALA A 63 -8.65 -28.82 -30.87
CA ALA A 63 -9.58 -29.30 -31.88
C ALA A 63 -9.97 -28.21 -32.91
N ALA A 64 -9.74 -26.94 -32.59
CA ALA A 64 -10.25 -25.79 -33.32
C ALA A 64 -9.29 -25.33 -34.42
N VAL A 65 -8.95 -26.20 -35.37
CA VAL A 65 -7.97 -25.94 -36.44
C VAL A 65 -8.22 -24.63 -37.19
N ALA A 66 -9.48 -24.29 -37.47
CA ALA A 66 -9.82 -23.05 -38.15
C ALA A 66 -9.43 -21.79 -37.35
N GLU A 67 -9.49 -21.85 -36.02
CA GLU A 67 -9.10 -20.74 -35.14
C GLU A 67 -7.57 -20.56 -35.17
N TRP A 68 -6.82 -21.66 -35.08
CA TRP A 68 -5.36 -21.64 -35.18
C TRP A 68 -4.87 -21.11 -36.53
N GLU A 69 -5.49 -21.51 -37.63
CA GLU A 69 -5.15 -21.02 -38.97
C GLU A 69 -5.49 -19.53 -39.13
N ALA A 70 -6.61 -19.07 -38.57
CA ALA A 70 -6.98 -17.65 -38.56
C ALA A 70 -5.97 -16.81 -37.76
N ALA A 71 -5.65 -17.24 -36.54
CA ALA A 71 -4.66 -16.57 -35.69
C ALA A 71 -3.28 -16.53 -36.35
N LYS A 72 -2.83 -17.67 -36.88
CA LYS A 72 -1.56 -17.77 -37.60
C LYS A 72 -1.51 -16.82 -38.78
N ALA A 73 -2.57 -16.75 -39.60
CA ALA A 73 -2.62 -15.85 -40.73
C ALA A 73 -2.53 -14.36 -40.33
N ALA A 74 -3.07 -13.99 -39.16
CA ALA A 74 -2.96 -12.63 -38.63
C ALA A 74 -1.55 -12.34 -38.10
N ILE A 75 -0.96 -13.24 -37.30
CA ILE A 75 0.36 -13.05 -36.68
C ILE A 75 1.50 -13.15 -37.72
N ASP A 76 1.39 -14.02 -38.73
CA ASP A 76 2.38 -14.16 -39.81
C ASP A 76 2.63 -12.83 -40.56
N LEU A 77 1.69 -11.88 -40.52
CA LEU A 77 1.89 -10.54 -41.08
C LEU A 77 2.99 -9.75 -40.35
N LEU A 78 3.10 -9.93 -39.03
CA LEU A 78 4.16 -9.31 -38.22
C LEU A 78 5.52 -9.94 -38.55
N ASP A 79 5.56 -11.26 -38.68
CA ASP A 79 6.79 -11.99 -39.04
C ASP A 79 7.28 -11.61 -40.44
N ALA A 80 6.37 -11.50 -41.41
CA ALA A 80 6.68 -11.09 -42.77
C ALA A 80 7.21 -9.66 -42.85
N ALA A 81 6.78 -8.78 -41.94
CA ALA A 81 7.30 -7.42 -41.77
C ALA A 81 8.60 -7.36 -40.95
N GLY A 82 9.01 -8.47 -40.33
CA GLY A 82 10.21 -8.54 -39.48
C GLY A 82 10.04 -7.86 -38.11
N ILE A 83 8.79 -7.70 -37.63
CA ILE A 83 8.49 -7.08 -36.34
C ILE A 83 8.67 -8.13 -35.22
N PRO A 84 9.56 -7.89 -34.24
CA PRO A 84 9.73 -8.79 -33.10
C PRO A 84 8.41 -9.00 -32.36
N THR A 85 8.03 -10.26 -32.16
CA THR A 85 6.77 -10.64 -31.54
C THR A 85 6.99 -11.79 -30.56
N LEU A 86 6.40 -11.70 -29.37
CA LEU A 86 6.35 -12.77 -28.39
C LEU A 86 4.90 -12.98 -27.92
N ILE A 87 4.55 -14.25 -27.68
CA ILE A 87 3.19 -14.69 -27.37
C ILE A 87 3.22 -15.48 -26.07
N ALA A 88 2.52 -15.01 -25.04
CA ALA A 88 2.22 -15.83 -23.87
C ALA A 88 1.19 -16.90 -24.26
N ILE A 89 1.27 -18.08 -23.64
CA ILE A 89 0.22 -19.09 -23.79
C ILE A 89 -0.92 -18.79 -22.81
N GLY A 90 -2.17 -18.79 -23.29
CA GLY A 90 -3.35 -18.64 -22.44
C GLY A 90 -4.00 -19.96 -22.04
N ASN A 91 -5.01 -19.91 -21.19
CA ASN A 91 -5.67 -21.13 -20.73
C ASN A 91 -6.46 -21.82 -21.85
N HIS A 92 -6.91 -21.10 -22.88
CA HIS A 92 -7.59 -21.66 -24.04
C HIS A 92 -6.62 -22.23 -25.10
N ASP A 93 -5.33 -21.89 -25.02
CA ASP A 93 -4.32 -22.30 -25.99
C ASP A 93 -3.70 -23.67 -25.69
N TYR A 94 -3.83 -24.16 -24.45
CA TYR A 94 -3.51 -25.55 -24.12
C TYR A 94 -4.44 -26.51 -24.88
N ASP A 95 -3.94 -27.69 -25.23
CA ASP A 95 -4.62 -28.66 -26.08
C ASP A 95 -6.02 -29.02 -25.53
N ASP A 96 -6.18 -29.00 -24.20
CA ASP A 96 -7.39 -29.37 -23.47
C ASP A 96 -7.93 -28.24 -22.58
N LEU A 97 -7.73 -26.97 -22.93
CA LEU A 97 -8.21 -25.81 -22.16
C LEU A 97 -7.66 -25.77 -20.72
N ALA A 98 -6.35 -26.01 -20.61
CA ALA A 98 -5.58 -26.04 -19.36
C ALA A 98 -6.07 -27.09 -18.34
N GLN A 99 -6.72 -28.16 -18.80
CA GLN A 99 -6.98 -29.33 -17.95
C GLN A 99 -5.70 -30.17 -17.75
N THR A 100 -4.72 -29.99 -18.62
CA THR A 100 -3.33 -30.43 -18.45
C THR A 100 -2.37 -29.36 -18.99
N ARG A 101 -1.06 -29.58 -18.84
CA ARG A 101 -0.01 -28.73 -19.44
C ARG A 101 0.31 -29.09 -20.91
N SER A 102 -0.58 -29.81 -21.59
CA SER A 102 -0.36 -30.22 -22.98
C SER A 102 -0.53 -29.03 -23.92
N SER A 103 0.49 -28.70 -24.70
CA SER A 103 0.57 -27.49 -25.54
C SER A 103 1.12 -27.82 -26.95
N ASN A 104 0.85 -29.03 -27.45
CA ASN A 104 1.43 -29.50 -28.71
C ASN A 104 0.95 -28.66 -29.88
N VAL A 105 -0.34 -28.31 -29.91
CA VAL A 105 -0.91 -27.51 -31.01
C VAL A 105 -0.42 -26.07 -30.92
N PHE A 106 -0.33 -25.49 -29.73
CA PHE A 106 0.30 -24.18 -29.56
C PHE A 106 1.72 -24.14 -30.16
N ASN A 107 2.57 -25.12 -29.82
CA ASN A 107 3.93 -25.19 -30.36
C ASN A 107 4.00 -25.55 -31.86
N GLN A 108 2.97 -26.21 -32.41
CA GLN A 108 2.86 -26.42 -33.86
C GLN A 108 2.67 -25.10 -34.62
N TYR A 109 1.89 -24.15 -34.07
CA TYR A 109 1.56 -22.89 -34.75
C TYR A 109 2.47 -21.71 -34.33
N PHE A 110 2.87 -21.68 -33.05
CA PHE A 110 3.58 -20.57 -32.40
C PHE A 110 4.81 -21.03 -31.60
N GLY A 111 5.37 -22.20 -31.92
CA GLY A 111 6.57 -22.75 -31.27
C GLY A 111 7.88 -22.04 -31.60
N LEU A 112 8.98 -22.59 -31.07
CA LEU A 112 10.31 -21.97 -31.12
C LEU A 112 10.86 -21.73 -32.53
N GLU A 113 10.39 -22.44 -33.56
CA GLU A 113 10.80 -22.20 -34.95
C GLU A 113 10.55 -20.75 -35.40
N ARG A 114 9.59 -20.05 -34.78
CA ARG A 114 9.33 -18.63 -35.04
C ARG A 114 10.44 -17.72 -34.51
N TYR A 115 11.11 -18.11 -33.43
CA TYR A 115 12.02 -17.28 -32.64
C TYR A 115 13.50 -17.67 -32.84
N GLU A 116 13.79 -18.95 -33.06
CA GLU A 116 15.15 -19.44 -33.22
C GLU A 116 15.88 -18.75 -34.39
N GLY A 117 17.12 -18.36 -34.14
CA GLY A 117 17.96 -17.64 -35.11
C GLY A 117 17.62 -16.16 -35.28
N LYS A 118 16.58 -15.64 -34.61
CA LYS A 118 16.34 -14.19 -34.55
C LYS A 118 17.36 -13.54 -33.60
N PRO A 119 17.92 -12.36 -33.95
CA PRO A 119 18.96 -11.71 -33.14
C PRO A 119 18.48 -11.25 -31.77
N TRP A 120 17.17 -11.05 -31.60
CA TRP A 120 16.55 -10.63 -30.34
C TRP A 120 16.16 -11.80 -29.44
N PHE A 121 16.19 -13.05 -29.92
CA PHE A 121 15.76 -14.20 -29.12
C PHE A 121 16.87 -14.62 -28.15
N GLY A 122 16.56 -14.64 -26.85
CA GLY A 122 17.52 -14.96 -25.79
C GLY A 122 17.52 -16.43 -25.39
N GLY A 123 16.35 -17.08 -25.38
CA GLY A 123 16.25 -18.50 -25.07
C GLY A 123 14.88 -18.92 -24.55
N ALA A 124 14.74 -20.21 -24.30
CA ALA A 124 13.55 -20.88 -23.78
C ALA A 124 13.90 -21.71 -22.54
N PHE A 125 12.94 -21.89 -21.64
CA PHE A 125 13.10 -22.78 -20.49
C PHE A 125 13.17 -24.25 -20.93
N GLU A 126 12.18 -24.70 -21.71
CA GLU A 126 12.04 -26.11 -22.09
C GLU A 126 12.39 -26.30 -23.59
N PRO A 127 13.24 -27.28 -23.94
CA PRO A 127 13.59 -27.53 -25.34
C PRO A 127 12.36 -27.81 -26.21
N GLY A 128 12.27 -27.11 -27.34
CA GLY A 128 11.18 -27.28 -28.31
C GLY A 128 9.85 -26.65 -27.89
N LYS A 129 9.79 -25.93 -26.76
CA LYS A 129 8.55 -25.28 -26.33
C LYS A 129 8.67 -23.79 -26.06
N ALA A 130 7.61 -23.06 -26.43
CA ALA A 130 7.54 -21.61 -26.47
C ALA A 130 6.74 -20.97 -25.31
N GLU A 131 6.25 -21.73 -24.34
CA GLU A 131 5.41 -21.19 -23.25
C GLU A 131 6.21 -20.30 -22.31
N THR A 132 7.52 -20.51 -22.19
CA THR A 132 8.40 -19.68 -21.38
C THR A 132 9.70 -19.40 -22.11
N VAL A 133 9.86 -18.14 -22.49
CA VAL A 133 10.94 -17.64 -23.35
C VAL A 133 11.33 -16.23 -22.94
N TYR A 134 12.52 -15.78 -23.36
CA TYR A 134 12.89 -14.37 -23.24
C TYR A 134 13.54 -13.82 -24.52
N ALA A 135 13.41 -12.51 -24.69
CA ALA A 135 14.03 -11.75 -25.76
C ALA A 135 14.73 -10.50 -25.22
N LEU A 136 15.76 -10.05 -25.92
CA LEU A 136 16.50 -8.83 -25.66
C LEU A 136 16.39 -7.89 -26.87
N PHE A 137 16.18 -6.60 -26.62
CA PHE A 137 16.19 -5.59 -27.67
C PHE A 137 16.67 -4.24 -27.14
N ASP A 138 17.33 -3.47 -28.01
CA ASP A 138 17.79 -2.13 -27.70
C ASP A 138 16.82 -1.08 -28.23
N ALA A 139 16.42 -0.14 -27.37
CA ALA A 139 15.55 0.97 -27.72
C ALA A 139 15.79 2.16 -26.78
N GLY A 140 15.65 3.39 -27.27
CA GLY A 140 15.82 4.59 -26.44
C GLY A 140 17.21 4.75 -25.79
N GLY A 141 18.23 4.05 -26.27
CA GLY A 141 19.58 4.04 -25.66
C GLY A 141 19.75 3.05 -24.50
N GLU A 142 18.75 2.23 -24.23
CA GLU A 142 18.72 1.23 -23.15
C GLU A 142 18.50 -0.17 -23.72
N THR A 143 18.89 -1.19 -22.98
CA THR A 143 18.56 -2.59 -23.28
C THR A 143 17.33 -3.01 -22.49
N TYR A 144 16.38 -3.63 -23.17
CA TYR A 144 15.17 -4.19 -22.58
C TYR A 144 15.18 -5.71 -22.71
N MET A 145 14.58 -6.37 -21.71
CA MET A 145 14.24 -7.79 -21.77
C MET A 145 12.73 -7.95 -21.73
N VAL A 146 12.19 -8.81 -22.59
CA VAL A 146 10.83 -9.35 -22.41
C VAL A 146 10.97 -10.78 -21.92
N LEU A 147 10.44 -11.06 -20.73
CA LEU A 147 10.35 -12.40 -20.15
C LEU A 147 8.89 -12.88 -20.23
N VAL A 148 8.64 -13.89 -21.05
CA VAL A 148 7.32 -14.52 -21.17
C VAL A 148 7.27 -15.73 -20.25
N LEU A 149 6.21 -15.84 -19.45
CA LEU A 149 5.96 -16.98 -18.57
C LEU A 149 4.68 -17.71 -19.00
N GLU A 150 4.66 -19.02 -18.78
CA GLU A 150 3.47 -19.84 -19.00
C GLU A 150 2.27 -19.36 -18.13
N PHE A 151 1.03 -19.75 -18.45
CA PHE A 151 -0.17 -19.26 -17.76
C PHE A 151 -0.16 -19.48 -16.23
N GLY A 152 0.31 -20.65 -15.79
CA GLY A 152 0.52 -20.96 -14.38
C GLY A 152 1.93 -21.52 -14.17
N PRO A 153 2.96 -20.66 -14.04
CA PRO A 153 4.35 -21.09 -13.99
C PRO A 153 4.62 -22.06 -12.84
N ARG A 154 5.36 -23.14 -13.15
CA ARG A 154 5.88 -24.07 -12.14
C ARG A 154 7.00 -23.41 -11.33
N ASP A 155 7.29 -23.95 -10.15
CA ASP A 155 8.40 -23.44 -9.33
C ASP A 155 9.75 -23.51 -10.07
N GLU A 156 10.01 -24.59 -10.81
CA GLU A 156 11.23 -24.73 -11.64
C GLU A 156 11.34 -23.69 -12.77
N VAL A 157 10.20 -23.23 -13.29
CA VAL A 157 10.13 -22.17 -14.30
C VAL A 157 10.47 -20.83 -13.67
N ILE A 158 9.97 -20.58 -12.45
CA ILE A 158 10.28 -19.38 -11.68
C ILE A 158 11.77 -19.35 -11.29
N ASP A 159 12.34 -20.48 -10.89
CA ASP A 159 13.77 -20.57 -10.57
C ASP A 159 14.63 -20.24 -11.79
N TRP A 160 14.31 -20.80 -12.96
CA TRP A 160 14.98 -20.44 -14.21
C TRP A 160 14.80 -18.96 -14.58
N ALA A 161 13.60 -18.41 -14.43
CA ALA A 161 13.34 -17.00 -14.68
C ALA A 161 14.18 -16.10 -13.77
N ASN A 162 14.34 -16.46 -12.49
CA ASN A 162 15.21 -15.76 -11.56
C ASN A 162 16.67 -15.77 -12.05
N GLU A 163 17.17 -16.91 -12.54
CA GLU A 163 18.53 -17.02 -13.10
C GLU A 163 18.71 -16.16 -14.35
N VAL A 164 17.75 -16.16 -15.27
CA VAL A 164 17.78 -15.35 -16.49
C VAL A 164 17.81 -13.86 -16.16
N VAL A 165 16.91 -13.38 -15.30
CA VAL A 165 16.86 -11.96 -14.93
C VAL A 165 18.15 -11.54 -14.21
N ALA A 166 18.66 -12.36 -13.29
CA ALA A 166 19.90 -12.09 -12.58
C ALA A 166 21.14 -12.07 -13.49
N ALA A 167 21.12 -12.83 -14.59
CA ALA A 167 22.20 -12.83 -15.59
C ALA A 167 22.20 -11.58 -16.48
N HIS A 168 21.15 -10.76 -16.44
CA HIS A 168 20.97 -9.57 -17.25
C HIS A 168 20.65 -8.31 -16.41
N PRO A 169 21.52 -7.93 -15.46
CA PRO A 169 21.23 -6.86 -14.50
C PRO A 169 21.06 -5.47 -15.14
N GLU A 170 21.66 -5.25 -16.31
CA GLU A 170 21.58 -3.98 -17.05
C GLU A 170 20.30 -3.84 -17.91
N ALA A 171 19.55 -4.93 -18.10
CA ALA A 171 18.35 -4.90 -18.93
C ALA A 171 17.12 -4.51 -18.10
N LYS A 172 16.32 -3.57 -18.61
CA LYS A 172 14.99 -3.25 -18.05
C LYS A 172 13.99 -4.36 -18.44
N VAL A 173 13.46 -5.08 -17.46
CA VAL A 173 12.67 -6.29 -17.70
C VAL A 173 11.17 -6.00 -17.67
N ILE A 174 10.50 -6.41 -18.75
CA ILE A 174 9.05 -6.50 -18.91
C ILE A 174 8.66 -7.97 -18.78
N VAL A 175 7.81 -8.30 -17.81
CA VAL A 175 7.24 -9.64 -17.66
C VAL A 175 5.90 -9.70 -18.39
N LEU A 176 5.72 -10.71 -19.24
CA LEU A 176 4.47 -11.02 -19.90
C LEU A 176 3.99 -12.39 -19.42
N THR A 177 2.78 -12.47 -18.89
CA THR A 177 2.12 -13.74 -18.58
C THR A 177 0.62 -13.60 -18.82
N HIS A 178 -0.08 -14.71 -19.00
CA HIS A 178 -1.51 -14.65 -19.24
C HIS A 178 -2.29 -14.18 -18.01
N SER A 179 -1.90 -14.59 -16.79
CA SER A 179 -2.60 -14.24 -15.55
C SER A 179 -1.68 -13.63 -14.49
N PHE A 180 -2.04 -12.42 -14.03
CA PHE A 180 -1.31 -11.73 -12.98
C PHE A 180 -2.22 -10.83 -12.13
N LEU A 181 -2.76 -9.76 -12.72
CA LEU A 181 -3.77 -8.91 -12.09
C LEU A 181 -5.19 -9.39 -12.39
N HIS A 182 -6.04 -9.21 -11.40
CA HIS A 182 -7.49 -9.31 -11.49
C HIS A 182 -8.13 -7.94 -11.80
N HIS A 183 -9.36 -7.93 -12.30
CA HIS A 183 -10.05 -6.72 -12.78
C HIS A 183 -10.46 -5.75 -11.66
N ASP A 184 -10.28 -6.14 -10.40
CA ASP A 184 -10.47 -5.30 -9.20
C ASP A 184 -9.17 -4.60 -8.77
N GLY A 185 -8.05 -4.84 -9.46
CA GLY A 185 -6.74 -4.26 -9.13
C GLY A 185 -5.93 -5.06 -8.12
N TRP A 186 -6.42 -6.21 -7.65
CA TRP A 186 -5.62 -7.15 -6.85
C TRP A 186 -4.87 -8.12 -7.74
N ARG A 187 -3.78 -8.69 -7.23
CA ARG A 187 -3.13 -9.83 -7.88
C ARG A 187 -3.97 -11.07 -7.67
N VAL A 188 -4.01 -11.92 -8.69
CA VAL A 188 -4.67 -13.22 -8.64
C VAL A 188 -3.91 -14.10 -7.63
N ASP A 189 -4.61 -14.62 -6.63
CA ASP A 189 -4.11 -15.64 -5.71
C ASP A 189 -4.73 -17.03 -6.01
N GLU A 190 -4.38 -18.06 -5.23
CA GLU A 190 -4.91 -19.42 -5.41
C GLU A 190 -6.44 -19.50 -5.29
N GLY A 191 -7.02 -18.64 -4.44
CA GLY A 191 -8.45 -18.58 -4.15
C GLY A 191 -9.24 -17.68 -5.10
N THR A 192 -8.59 -16.90 -5.96
CA THR A 192 -9.24 -15.91 -6.83
C THR A 192 -9.98 -16.60 -7.98
N GLU A 193 -11.07 -15.99 -8.47
CA GLU A 193 -11.75 -16.44 -9.68
C GLU A 193 -10.78 -16.45 -10.88
N TRP A 194 -10.89 -17.46 -11.74
CA TRP A 194 -9.98 -17.69 -12.87
C TRP A 194 -8.51 -17.87 -12.50
N SER A 195 -8.16 -18.11 -11.23
CA SER A 195 -6.78 -18.43 -10.86
C SER A 195 -6.24 -19.65 -11.64
N PRO A 196 -4.99 -19.66 -12.13
CA PRO A 196 -4.39 -20.85 -12.76
C PRO A 196 -4.44 -22.08 -11.84
N ASN A 197 -4.46 -21.89 -10.52
CA ASN A 197 -4.63 -22.95 -9.53
C ASN A 197 -5.99 -23.66 -9.57
N ARG A 198 -7.00 -23.05 -10.21
CA ARG A 198 -8.34 -23.64 -10.39
C ARG A 198 -8.46 -24.47 -11.66
N TYR A 199 -7.40 -24.56 -12.45
CA TYR A 199 -7.29 -25.38 -13.66
C TYR A 199 -6.52 -26.69 -13.36
N GLY A 200 -6.38 -27.57 -14.36
CA GLY A 200 -5.72 -28.86 -14.22
C GLY A 200 -4.19 -28.82 -14.31
N LEU A 201 -3.57 -27.67 -13.99
CA LEU A 201 -2.13 -27.43 -14.18
C LEU A 201 -1.24 -27.99 -13.06
N GLY A 202 -1.84 -28.46 -11.96
CA GLY A 202 -1.14 -28.99 -10.79
C GLY A 202 -1.01 -28.00 -9.64
N ALA A 203 -0.66 -28.52 -8.46
CA ALA A 203 -0.56 -27.74 -7.22
C ALA A 203 0.62 -26.75 -7.21
N ASP A 204 1.57 -26.91 -8.13
CA ASP A 204 2.74 -26.05 -8.31
C ASP A 204 2.50 -24.93 -9.36
N ALA A 205 1.27 -24.76 -9.85
CA ALA A 205 0.92 -23.59 -10.65
C ALA A 205 0.94 -22.34 -9.78
N ASN A 206 1.66 -21.30 -10.20
CA ASN A 206 1.78 -20.05 -9.46
C ASN A 206 0.92 -18.94 -10.09
N ALA A 207 -0.05 -18.43 -9.34
CA ALA A 207 -0.81 -17.24 -9.71
C ALA A 207 -0.01 -15.94 -9.48
N GLY A 208 -0.58 -14.80 -9.87
CA GLY A 208 0.06 -13.48 -9.81
C GLY A 208 0.68 -13.13 -8.45
N GLU A 209 0.01 -13.43 -7.33
CA GLU A 209 0.56 -13.15 -6.00
C GLU A 209 1.81 -14.00 -5.69
N ALA A 210 1.82 -15.26 -6.09
CA ALA A 210 2.99 -16.11 -5.92
C ALA A 210 4.15 -15.66 -6.84
N LEU A 211 3.86 -15.27 -8.08
CA LEU A 211 4.85 -14.70 -9.00
C LEU A 211 5.43 -13.38 -8.47
N TRP A 212 4.61 -12.53 -7.84
CA TRP A 212 5.05 -11.31 -7.18
C TRP A 212 6.13 -11.60 -6.16
N HIS A 213 5.85 -12.53 -5.24
CA HIS A 213 6.76 -12.89 -4.15
C HIS A 213 7.99 -13.69 -4.59
N LYS A 214 7.84 -14.62 -5.53
CA LYS A 214 8.92 -15.55 -5.91
C LYS A 214 9.85 -15.00 -6.98
N LEU A 215 9.40 -14.02 -7.77
CA LEU A 215 10.12 -13.47 -8.92
C LEU A 215 10.08 -11.93 -8.95
N VAL A 216 8.91 -11.35 -9.22
CA VAL A 216 8.81 -9.96 -9.71
C VAL A 216 9.40 -8.95 -8.74
N LYS A 217 9.05 -9.03 -7.45
CA LYS A 217 9.49 -8.05 -6.46
C LYS A 217 10.96 -8.21 -6.05
N ARG A 218 11.60 -9.32 -6.42
CA ARG A 218 12.96 -9.68 -5.98
C ARG A 218 14.07 -9.12 -6.85
N HIS A 219 13.73 -8.60 -8.03
CA HIS A 219 14.71 -8.11 -9.00
C HIS A 219 14.61 -6.59 -9.18
N PRO A 220 15.73 -5.86 -9.05
CA PRO A 220 15.74 -4.40 -9.14
C PRO A 220 15.43 -3.88 -10.55
N ASN A 221 15.60 -4.72 -11.56
CA ASN A 221 15.48 -4.36 -12.97
C ASN A 221 14.16 -4.82 -13.61
N ILE A 222 13.27 -5.54 -12.89
CA ILE A 222 11.88 -5.73 -13.31
C ILE A 222 11.08 -4.48 -12.98
N PHE A 223 10.40 -3.91 -13.98
CA PHE A 223 9.65 -2.65 -13.79
C PHE A 223 8.24 -2.69 -14.36
N LEU A 224 7.90 -3.67 -15.22
CA LEU A 224 6.59 -3.77 -15.84
C LEU A 224 6.13 -5.22 -15.94
N VAL A 225 4.87 -5.47 -15.60
CA VAL A 225 4.16 -6.75 -15.78
C VAL A 225 2.91 -6.51 -16.61
N LEU A 226 2.68 -7.34 -17.61
CA LEU A 226 1.55 -7.29 -18.53
C LEU A 226 0.77 -8.61 -18.48
N ASN A 227 -0.57 -8.53 -18.36
CA ASN A 227 -1.43 -9.72 -18.43
C ASN A 227 -2.79 -9.49 -19.11
N GLY A 228 -3.42 -10.59 -19.50
CA GLY A 228 -4.78 -10.69 -20.05
C GLY A 228 -5.66 -11.52 -19.12
N HIS A 229 -6.36 -12.52 -19.68
CA HIS A 229 -7.11 -13.60 -18.99
C HIS A 229 -8.37 -13.17 -18.26
N VAL A 230 -8.24 -12.22 -17.34
CA VAL A 230 -9.30 -11.85 -16.42
C VAL A 230 -10.36 -11.00 -17.12
N VAL A 231 -11.61 -11.46 -17.04
CA VAL A 231 -12.77 -10.78 -17.63
C VAL A 231 -13.37 -9.73 -16.66
N GLY A 232 -14.66 -9.40 -16.76
CA GLY A 232 -15.27 -8.33 -15.97
C GLY A 232 -15.13 -6.96 -16.65
N SER A 233 -14.53 -5.98 -15.98
CA SER A 233 -14.15 -4.71 -16.64
C SER A 233 -13.03 -4.91 -17.68
N GLY A 234 -12.27 -6.00 -17.55
CA GLY A 234 -11.20 -6.37 -18.47
C GLY A 234 -10.00 -5.43 -18.42
N THR A 235 -9.92 -4.54 -17.43
CA THR A 235 -8.80 -3.60 -17.28
C THR A 235 -8.55 -3.36 -15.81
N ALA A 236 -7.27 -3.35 -15.44
CA ALA A 236 -6.80 -2.91 -14.14
C ALA A 236 -5.35 -2.44 -14.27
N ARG A 237 -4.92 -1.59 -13.34
CA ARG A 237 -3.53 -1.15 -13.21
C ARG A 237 -3.19 -0.90 -11.75
N ARG A 238 -1.95 -1.23 -11.37
CA ARG A 238 -1.36 -0.87 -10.08
C ARG A 238 0.16 -0.78 -10.22
N VAL A 239 0.82 -0.18 -9.25
CA VAL A 239 2.26 -0.24 -9.04
C VAL A 239 2.54 -0.55 -7.59
N ASP A 240 3.56 -1.35 -7.37
CA ASP A 240 4.06 -1.66 -6.04
C ASP A 240 5.57 -1.51 -6.02
N LEU A 241 6.13 -1.37 -4.81
CA LEU A 241 7.56 -1.30 -4.60
C LEU A 241 8.17 -2.71 -4.53
N GLY A 242 9.18 -2.96 -5.34
CA GLY A 242 10.06 -4.13 -5.21
C GLY A 242 10.95 -4.06 -3.97
N GLU A 243 11.60 -5.16 -3.63
CA GLU A 243 12.52 -5.27 -2.47
C GLU A 243 13.73 -4.34 -2.57
N HIS A 244 14.04 -3.85 -3.77
CA HIS A 244 15.14 -2.93 -4.03
C HIS A 244 14.71 -1.46 -4.18
N GLY A 245 13.44 -1.14 -3.90
CA GLY A 245 12.92 0.22 -4.04
C GLY A 245 12.57 0.61 -5.48
N ASN A 246 12.60 -0.34 -6.43
CA ASN A 246 12.13 -0.14 -7.79
C ASN A 246 10.61 -0.20 -7.86
N PHE A 247 10.00 0.67 -8.66
CA PHE A 247 8.57 0.63 -8.96
C PHE A 247 8.29 -0.43 -10.02
N VAL A 248 7.28 -1.28 -9.75
CA VAL A 248 6.83 -2.31 -10.69
C VAL A 248 5.37 -2.07 -11.08
N TYR A 249 5.18 -1.53 -12.29
CA TYR A 249 3.86 -1.36 -12.88
C TYR A 249 3.29 -2.71 -13.29
N GLN A 250 2.00 -2.90 -13.06
CA GLN A 250 1.27 -4.12 -13.38
C GLN A 250 0.02 -3.71 -14.13
N LEU A 251 -0.16 -4.20 -15.36
CA LEU A 251 -1.24 -3.78 -16.25
C LEU A 251 -2.01 -5.00 -16.77
N LEU A 252 -3.32 -5.01 -16.51
CA LEU A 252 -4.29 -5.94 -17.12
C LEU A 252 -4.97 -5.26 -18.31
N ALA A 253 -5.05 -5.99 -19.43
CA ALA A 253 -5.88 -5.65 -20.59
C ALA A 253 -6.50 -6.90 -21.20
N ASN A 254 -7.82 -6.99 -21.14
CA ASN A 254 -8.63 -8.01 -21.80
C ASN A 254 -9.94 -7.36 -22.29
N TYR A 255 -10.11 -7.23 -23.61
CA TYR A 255 -11.31 -6.61 -24.19
C TYR A 255 -12.33 -7.63 -24.69
N GLN A 256 -12.12 -8.93 -24.48
CA GLN A 256 -12.88 -10.03 -25.12
C GLN A 256 -14.39 -9.97 -24.86
N MET A 257 -14.81 -9.33 -23.76
CA MET A 257 -16.22 -9.22 -23.37
C MET A 257 -16.97 -8.05 -24.04
N ARG A 258 -16.29 -7.22 -24.85
CA ARG A 258 -16.95 -6.15 -25.61
C ARG A 258 -17.52 -6.71 -26.93
N GLU A 259 -18.17 -5.84 -27.70
CA GLU A 259 -18.76 -6.20 -28.99
C GLU A 259 -17.72 -6.83 -29.92
N ASN A 260 -18.14 -7.81 -30.72
CA ASN A 260 -17.31 -8.58 -31.65
C ASN A 260 -16.03 -9.19 -31.03
N GLY A 261 -16.02 -9.45 -29.71
CA GLY A 261 -14.83 -9.96 -29.02
C GLY A 261 -13.81 -8.90 -28.62
N GLY A 262 -14.18 -7.62 -28.58
CA GLY A 262 -13.26 -6.53 -28.25
C GLY A 262 -13.04 -5.50 -29.35
N ASP A 263 -13.76 -5.60 -30.48
CA ASP A 263 -13.67 -4.68 -31.62
C ASP A 263 -12.24 -4.35 -32.09
N GLY A 264 -11.25 -5.20 -31.82
CA GLY A 264 -9.86 -5.01 -32.24
C GLY A 264 -9.07 -4.00 -31.40
N TYR A 265 -9.49 -3.67 -30.17
CA TYR A 265 -8.69 -2.80 -29.30
C TYR A 265 -7.32 -3.43 -28.96
N LEU A 266 -6.26 -2.65 -29.10
CA LEU A 266 -4.88 -2.96 -28.70
C LEU A 266 -4.32 -1.82 -27.85
N ARG A 267 -3.30 -2.10 -27.03
CA ARG A 267 -2.58 -1.07 -26.27
C ARG A 267 -1.28 -0.67 -26.97
N LEU A 268 -1.07 0.63 -27.10
CA LEU A 268 0.22 1.24 -27.40
C LEU A 268 0.86 1.67 -26.08
N VAL A 269 2.05 1.14 -25.78
CA VAL A 269 2.86 1.50 -24.61
C VAL A 269 4.08 2.25 -25.12
N GLU A 270 4.09 3.56 -24.92
CA GLU A 270 5.05 4.51 -25.51
C GLU A 270 6.04 4.98 -24.44
N PHE A 271 7.33 4.72 -24.65
CA PHE A 271 8.42 4.98 -23.69
C PHE A 271 9.20 6.21 -24.12
N TYR A 272 9.15 7.26 -23.30
CA TYR A 272 9.77 8.55 -23.58
C TYR A 272 11.17 8.67 -22.94
N PRO A 273 12.06 9.53 -23.48
CA PRO A 273 13.42 9.70 -22.97
C PRO A 273 13.50 10.26 -21.54
N ASP A 274 12.45 10.94 -21.08
CA ASP A 274 12.33 11.47 -19.73
C ASP A 274 11.87 10.41 -18.71
N GLY A 275 11.66 9.17 -19.15
CA GLY A 275 11.23 8.05 -18.33
C GLY A 275 9.71 7.87 -18.24
N ARG A 276 8.90 8.79 -18.80
CA ARG A 276 7.44 8.63 -18.86
C ARG A 276 7.05 7.48 -19.77
N ILE A 277 6.05 6.72 -19.34
CA ILE A 277 5.43 5.68 -20.16
C ILE A 277 3.97 6.05 -20.37
N GLU A 278 3.59 6.35 -21.61
CA GLU A 278 2.20 6.64 -21.95
C GLU A 278 1.53 5.37 -22.47
N VAL A 279 0.34 5.07 -21.95
CA VAL A 279 -0.47 3.95 -22.40
C VAL A 279 -1.74 4.51 -23.04
N SER A 280 -1.99 4.10 -24.28
CA SER A 280 -3.22 4.41 -25.00
C SER A 280 -3.83 3.16 -25.63
N THR A 281 -5.16 3.11 -25.66
CA THR A 281 -5.89 2.00 -26.29
C THR A 281 -6.60 2.47 -27.55
N TYR A 282 -6.27 1.84 -28.67
CA TYR A 282 -6.80 2.15 -29.99
C TYR A 282 -7.33 0.89 -30.67
N SER A 283 -8.44 1.03 -31.40
CA SER A 283 -8.93 -0.01 -32.30
C SER A 283 -8.75 0.41 -33.76
N PRO A 284 -7.96 -0.33 -34.57
CA PRO A 284 -7.87 -0.12 -36.01
C PRO A 284 -9.08 -0.65 -36.78
N TYR A 285 -9.93 -1.46 -36.16
CA TYR A 285 -11.16 -1.96 -36.77
C TYR A 285 -12.33 -0.99 -36.57
N ALA A 286 -12.52 -0.48 -35.35
CA ALA A 286 -13.53 0.51 -35.01
C ALA A 286 -13.09 1.95 -35.31
N TRP A 287 -11.79 2.19 -35.56
CA TRP A 287 -11.19 3.50 -35.78
C TRP A 287 -11.44 4.46 -34.60
N ALA A 288 -11.36 3.92 -33.39
CA ALA A 288 -11.73 4.61 -32.16
C ALA A 288 -10.67 4.42 -31.08
N ASN A 289 -10.53 5.44 -30.23
CA ASN A 289 -9.74 5.37 -29.01
C ASN A 289 -10.65 5.15 -27.80
N LEU A 290 -10.18 4.38 -26.83
CA LEU A 290 -10.73 4.41 -25.49
C LEU A 290 -9.97 5.46 -24.69
N THR A 291 -10.67 6.51 -24.29
CA THR A 291 -10.08 7.71 -23.65
C THR A 291 -10.41 7.80 -22.16
N ASP A 292 -11.07 6.77 -21.61
CA ASP A 292 -11.32 6.68 -20.19
C ASP A 292 -10.03 6.34 -19.42
N PRO A 293 -9.97 6.63 -18.11
CA PRO A 293 -8.74 6.49 -17.33
C PRO A 293 -8.17 5.07 -17.23
N ALA A 294 -8.95 4.02 -17.53
CA ALA A 294 -8.45 2.64 -17.53
C ALA A 294 -7.76 2.26 -18.86
N ASN A 295 -7.85 3.12 -19.87
CA ASN A 295 -7.41 2.85 -21.24
C ASN A 295 -6.51 3.95 -21.83
N GLN A 296 -6.48 5.13 -21.23
CA GLN A 296 -5.57 6.20 -21.58
C GLN A 296 -4.99 6.84 -20.32
N PHE A 297 -3.70 6.64 -20.08
CA PHE A 297 -3.02 7.10 -18.87
C PHE A 297 -1.51 7.22 -19.06
N VAL A 298 -0.84 7.89 -18.12
CA VAL A 298 0.61 8.01 -18.06
C VAL A 298 1.08 7.31 -16.80
N LEU A 299 2.10 6.45 -16.93
CA LEU A 299 2.87 5.94 -15.81
C LEU A 299 4.06 6.88 -15.64
N ASP A 300 4.06 7.59 -14.53
CA ASP A 300 5.15 8.51 -14.16
C ASP A 300 6.42 7.68 -13.89
N PRO A 301 7.63 8.04 -14.34
CA PRO A 301 8.86 7.31 -14.02
C PRO A 301 9.05 7.08 -12.51
N ASP A 302 8.54 8.00 -11.71
CA ASP A 302 8.58 7.97 -10.25
C ASP A 302 7.65 6.90 -9.67
N GLY A 303 6.67 6.40 -10.43
CA GLY A 303 5.62 5.49 -9.96
C GLY A 303 4.66 6.09 -8.96
N LEU A 304 4.82 7.38 -8.65
CA LEU A 304 4.06 8.09 -7.64
C LEU A 304 2.85 8.79 -8.25
N ALA A 305 1.74 8.75 -7.53
CA ALA A 305 0.57 9.58 -7.75
C ALA A 305 0.21 10.32 -6.46
N VAL A 306 -0.52 11.42 -6.63
CA VAL A 306 -1.00 12.23 -5.50
C VAL A 306 -2.46 11.86 -5.21
N ILE A 307 -2.70 11.34 -4.02
CA ILE A 307 -4.04 11.21 -3.45
C ILE A 307 -4.34 12.49 -2.67
N SER A 308 -5.21 13.31 -3.24
CA SER A 308 -5.63 14.58 -2.64
C SER A 308 -7.05 14.48 -2.10
N GLY A 309 -7.28 15.12 -0.97
CA GLY A 309 -8.63 15.28 -0.43
C GLY A 309 -8.70 16.36 0.64
N THR A 310 -9.91 16.59 1.14
CA THR A 310 -10.14 17.50 2.27
C THR A 310 -10.91 16.73 3.32
N LEU A 311 -10.34 16.68 4.53
CA LEU A 311 -10.96 16.05 5.68
C LEU A 311 -11.90 17.04 6.35
N LEU A 312 -13.16 16.66 6.44
CA LEU A 312 -14.22 17.49 7.01
C LEU A 312 -14.85 16.77 8.19
N ASP A 313 -15.21 17.54 9.22
CA ASP A 313 -16.12 17.10 10.27
C ASP A 313 -17.47 16.74 9.64
N GLN A 314 -17.96 15.53 9.91
CA GLN A 314 -19.19 15.05 9.30
C GLN A 314 -20.44 15.86 9.72
N ALA A 315 -20.48 16.39 10.94
CA ALA A 315 -21.61 17.13 11.49
C ALA A 315 -21.56 18.62 11.13
N THR A 316 -20.41 19.27 11.30
CA THR A 316 -20.25 20.72 11.11
C THR A 316 -19.81 21.09 9.70
N ARG A 317 -19.27 20.13 8.94
CA ARG A 317 -18.68 20.32 7.61
C ARG A 317 -17.47 21.27 7.61
N GLN A 318 -16.91 21.57 8.77
CA GLN A 318 -15.68 22.34 8.90
C GLN A 318 -14.45 21.47 8.60
N ALA A 319 -13.41 22.12 8.10
CA ALA A 319 -12.12 21.49 7.85
C ALA A 319 -11.48 21.01 9.17
N ILE A 320 -10.90 19.80 9.14
CA ILE A 320 -10.15 19.25 10.27
C ILE A 320 -8.67 19.36 9.92
N ALA A 321 -7.97 20.28 10.59
CA ALA A 321 -6.52 20.47 10.46
C ALA A 321 -5.74 19.54 11.39
N GLY A 322 -4.52 19.16 11.00
CA GLY A 322 -3.59 18.37 11.82
C GLY A 322 -3.92 16.88 11.95
N ALA A 323 -5.07 16.43 11.42
CA ALA A 323 -5.45 15.02 11.36
C ALA A 323 -4.41 14.21 10.58
N ALA A 324 -4.01 13.07 11.12
CA ALA A 324 -3.15 12.12 10.42
C ALA A 324 -3.99 11.39 9.37
N VAL A 325 -3.50 11.37 8.14
CA VAL A 325 -4.10 10.62 7.04
C VAL A 325 -3.04 9.67 6.50
N THR A 326 -3.27 8.37 6.68
CA THR A 326 -2.30 7.31 6.33
C THR A 326 -2.87 6.39 5.27
N LEU A 327 -1.98 5.84 4.45
CA LEU A 327 -2.29 4.80 3.48
C LEU A 327 -1.67 3.49 3.94
N HIS A 328 -2.45 2.43 3.80
CA HIS A 328 -2.05 1.06 4.06
C HIS A 328 -2.30 0.19 2.83
N ASP A 329 -1.48 -0.83 2.63
CA ASP A 329 -1.67 -1.83 1.58
C ASP A 329 -2.83 -2.79 1.92
N ALA A 330 -3.10 -3.76 1.03
CA ALA A 330 -4.15 -4.78 1.22
C ALA A 330 -4.02 -5.56 2.53
N TYR A 331 -2.79 -5.74 3.00
CA TYR A 331 -2.43 -6.58 4.12
C TYR A 331 -2.38 -5.78 5.43
N GLY A 332 -2.68 -4.48 5.37
CA GLY A 332 -2.70 -3.57 6.51
C GLY A 332 -1.35 -2.93 6.82
N SER A 333 -0.31 -3.18 6.01
CA SER A 333 1.02 -2.59 6.21
C SER A 333 0.97 -1.10 5.90
N PHE A 334 1.61 -0.30 6.74
CA PHE A 334 1.75 1.15 6.51
C PHE A 334 2.57 1.41 5.25
N VAL A 335 2.06 2.27 4.35
CA VAL A 335 2.75 2.70 3.12
C VAL A 335 3.33 4.10 3.31
N THR A 336 2.48 5.07 3.61
CA THR A 336 2.85 6.48 3.77
C THR A 336 1.75 7.25 4.51
N GLY A 337 2.01 8.47 4.92
CA GLY A 337 0.99 9.33 5.53
C GLY A 337 1.41 10.78 5.63
N VAL A 338 0.42 11.66 5.76
CA VAL A 338 0.61 13.10 5.93
C VAL A 338 -0.31 13.61 7.03
N ARG A 339 -0.11 14.87 7.44
CA ARG A 339 -1.10 15.60 8.22
C ARG A 339 -1.87 16.57 7.32
N THR A 340 -3.15 16.72 7.59
CA THR A 340 -3.97 17.75 6.96
C THR A 340 -3.49 19.15 7.32
N ASP A 341 -3.53 20.07 6.36
CA ASP A 341 -3.19 21.48 6.55
C ASP A 341 -4.31 22.27 7.26
N GLU A 342 -4.12 23.58 7.44
CA GLU A 342 -5.11 24.48 8.08
C GLU A 342 -6.48 24.50 7.36
N THR A 343 -6.53 24.11 6.09
CA THR A 343 -7.76 23.99 5.30
C THR A 343 -8.35 22.57 5.32
N GLY A 344 -7.77 21.68 6.14
CA GLY A 344 -8.13 20.27 6.21
C GLY A 344 -7.69 19.47 4.99
N ARG A 345 -6.88 20.06 4.11
CA ARG A 345 -6.45 19.41 2.87
C ARG A 345 -5.26 18.50 3.14
N TYR A 346 -5.27 17.34 2.51
CA TYR A 346 -4.13 16.43 2.45
C TYR A 346 -3.77 16.16 0.98
N ASP A 347 -2.48 16.03 0.73
CA ASP A 347 -1.92 15.56 -0.53
C ASP A 347 -0.91 14.46 -0.17
N ILE A 348 -1.27 13.19 -0.39
CA ILE A 348 -0.41 12.04 -0.10
C ILE A 348 0.22 11.58 -1.40
N VAL A 349 1.55 11.57 -1.44
CA VAL A 349 2.29 10.98 -2.55
C VAL A 349 2.51 9.51 -2.25
N ALA A 350 1.98 8.64 -3.10
CA ALA A 350 2.05 7.18 -2.95
C ALA A 350 2.14 6.51 -4.31
N PRO A 351 2.62 5.27 -4.42
CA PRO A 351 2.59 4.54 -5.68
C PRO A 351 1.16 4.50 -6.29
N GLU A 352 0.96 4.46 -7.60
CA GLU A 352 -0.40 4.23 -8.17
C GLU A 352 -1.02 2.89 -7.69
N GLY A 353 -2.22 2.88 -7.08
CA GLY A 353 -2.82 1.62 -6.61
C GLY A 353 -4.10 1.77 -5.79
N CYS A 354 -4.65 0.64 -5.32
CA CYS A 354 -5.70 0.61 -4.29
C CYS A 354 -5.07 0.64 -2.90
N TYR A 355 -5.58 1.49 -2.02
CA TYR A 355 -5.12 1.62 -0.64
C TYR A 355 -6.28 1.61 0.34
N VAL A 356 -6.02 1.11 1.55
CA VAL A 356 -6.84 1.43 2.72
C VAL A 356 -6.34 2.76 3.25
N ILE A 357 -7.12 3.81 3.06
CA ILE A 357 -6.85 5.10 3.69
C ILE A 357 -7.46 5.11 5.10
N ARG A 358 -6.71 5.63 6.06
CA ARG A 358 -7.18 5.88 7.41
C ARG A 358 -7.00 7.36 7.72
N ALA A 359 -7.99 7.96 8.36
CA ALA A 359 -7.82 9.24 9.01
C ALA A 359 -8.03 9.08 10.51
N GLU A 360 -7.12 9.66 11.26
CA GLU A 360 -7.09 9.65 12.70
C GLU A 360 -6.85 11.08 13.18
N MET A 361 -7.77 11.54 14.03
CA MET A 361 -7.64 12.82 14.72
C MET A 361 -8.18 12.64 16.11
N PHE A 362 -7.45 13.16 17.09
CA PHE A 362 -7.88 13.08 18.47
C PHE A 362 -9.25 13.77 18.64
N GLY A 363 -10.21 13.07 19.27
CA GLY A 363 -11.60 13.51 19.42
C GLY A 363 -12.56 13.15 18.30
N TYR A 364 -12.11 12.40 17.31
CA TYR A 364 -12.94 11.85 16.24
C TYR A 364 -12.86 10.31 16.25
N GLU A 365 -13.95 9.65 15.86
CA GLU A 365 -13.90 8.23 15.50
C GLU A 365 -13.02 8.08 14.27
N GLY A 366 -12.01 7.20 14.34
CA GLY A 366 -11.14 6.90 13.20
C GLY A 366 -11.98 6.47 12.00
N ALA A 367 -11.73 7.08 10.84
CA ALA A 367 -12.41 6.72 9.60
C ALA A 367 -11.46 5.94 8.71
N ALA A 368 -11.91 4.82 8.19
CA ALA A 368 -11.19 4.06 7.18
C ALA A 368 -12.04 3.94 5.92
N GLY A 369 -11.39 3.98 4.77
CA GLY A 369 -12.02 3.79 3.48
C GLY A 369 -11.07 3.11 2.52
N ILE A 370 -11.61 2.65 1.40
CA ILE A 370 -10.80 2.22 0.27
C ILE A 370 -10.76 3.38 -0.71
N LEU A 371 -9.56 3.76 -1.12
CA LEU A 371 -9.33 4.74 -2.17
C LEU A 371 -8.41 4.14 -3.23
N SER A 372 -8.45 4.75 -4.40
CA SER A 372 -7.50 4.47 -5.46
C SER A 372 -6.78 5.75 -5.84
N THR A 373 -5.54 5.65 -6.29
CA THR A 373 -4.89 6.78 -6.96
C THR A 373 -5.65 7.12 -8.25
N PRO A 374 -5.59 8.38 -8.72
CA PRO A 374 -6.27 8.80 -9.94
C PRO A 374 -6.06 7.83 -11.10
N GLY A 375 -7.16 7.43 -11.76
CA GLY A 375 -7.14 6.54 -12.92
C GLY A 375 -6.99 5.04 -12.64
N VAL A 376 -6.95 4.61 -11.37
CA VAL A 376 -7.08 3.19 -11.00
C VAL A 376 -8.57 2.86 -10.77
N SER A 377 -9.13 1.95 -11.58
CA SER A 377 -10.50 1.44 -11.47
C SER A 377 -10.57 0.10 -10.75
N GLY A 378 -11.70 -0.23 -10.10
CA GLY A 378 -11.95 -1.54 -9.49
C GLY A 378 -11.98 -1.56 -7.96
N CYS A 379 -11.46 -0.53 -7.30
CA CYS A 379 -11.55 -0.39 -5.85
C CYS A 379 -12.94 0.20 -5.46
N ALA A 380 -13.59 -0.31 -4.40
CA ALA A 380 -14.85 0.25 -3.89
C ALA A 380 -14.59 1.62 -3.21
N VAL A 381 -14.64 2.70 -3.98
CA VAL A 381 -14.32 4.05 -3.49
C VAL A 381 -15.35 4.53 -2.47
N GLY A 382 -14.93 4.69 -1.22
CA GLY A 382 -15.71 5.32 -0.16
C GLY A 382 -15.20 6.72 0.17
N THR A 383 -16.09 7.65 0.50
CA THR A 383 -15.70 8.97 1.04
C THR A 383 -15.21 8.83 2.48
N LEU A 384 -14.03 9.37 2.79
CA LEU A 384 -13.57 9.52 4.17
C LEU A 384 -14.28 10.71 4.84
N ALA A 385 -15.03 10.45 5.89
CA ALA A 385 -15.62 11.48 6.75
C ALA A 385 -15.40 11.07 8.21
N LEU A 386 -14.81 11.95 9.02
CA LEU A 386 -14.62 11.71 10.45
C LEU A 386 -15.87 12.15 11.20
N GLN A 387 -16.36 11.28 12.09
CA GLN A 387 -17.42 11.62 13.03
C GLN A 387 -16.81 12.08 14.34
N PRO A 388 -17.26 13.20 14.93
CA PRO A 388 -16.87 13.56 16.28
C PRO A 388 -17.29 12.45 17.25
N LEU A 389 -16.40 12.06 18.17
CA LEU A 389 -16.79 11.21 19.29
C LEU A 389 -17.84 11.98 20.11
N ARG A 390 -19.08 11.48 20.15
CA ARG A 390 -20.10 12.07 21.05
C ARG A 390 -19.75 11.69 22.50
N PRO A 391 -19.81 12.63 23.46
CA PRO A 391 -19.45 12.41 24.87
C PRO A 391 -20.57 11.68 25.64
N ALA A 392 -20.95 10.49 25.19
CA ALA A 392 -21.77 9.57 25.95
C ALA A 392 -21.50 8.14 25.45
N GLY A 393 -20.72 7.38 26.21
CA GLY A 393 -20.43 5.96 25.92
C GLY A 393 -18.96 5.60 25.67
N LEU A 394 -18.00 6.53 25.89
CA LEU A 394 -16.61 6.11 26.07
C LEU A 394 -16.49 5.38 27.41
N ASP A 395 -16.09 4.12 27.39
CA ASP A 395 -15.68 3.39 28.59
C ASP A 395 -14.30 3.93 28.99
N LEU A 396 -14.30 5.06 29.69
CA LEU A 396 -13.07 5.72 30.12
C LEU A 396 -12.38 4.83 31.16
N PRO A 397 -11.05 4.68 31.09
CA PRO A 397 -10.32 3.96 32.13
C PRO A 397 -10.62 4.57 33.50
N PRO A 398 -10.70 3.74 34.57
CA PRO A 398 -11.05 4.21 35.91
C PRO A 398 -10.01 5.19 36.49
N TYR A 399 -8.79 5.20 35.95
CA TYR A 399 -7.66 6.01 36.40
C TYR A 399 -7.13 6.90 35.27
N VAL A 400 -6.55 8.04 35.65
CA VAL A 400 -5.74 8.90 34.76
C VAL A 400 -4.33 8.32 34.65
N TRP A 401 -3.75 7.91 35.77
CA TRP A 401 -2.53 7.10 35.85
C TRP A 401 -2.75 5.96 36.82
N ALA A 402 -2.45 4.74 36.40
CA ALA A 402 -2.65 3.53 37.21
C ALA A 402 -1.34 2.98 37.80
N PHE A 403 -0.19 3.35 37.22
CA PHE A 403 1.14 2.86 37.55
C PHE A 403 1.27 1.35 37.55
N GLU A 404 0.71 0.71 36.51
CA GLU A 404 0.65 -0.76 36.39
C GLU A 404 1.56 -1.33 35.29
N ASP A 405 2.17 -0.46 34.49
CA ASP A 405 2.97 -0.88 33.34
C ASP A 405 4.26 -0.05 33.14
N GLU A 406 5.29 -0.74 32.64
CA GLU A 406 6.62 -0.16 32.42
C GLU A 406 6.64 0.92 31.33
N ALA A 407 5.65 0.93 30.42
CA ALA A 407 5.56 1.94 29.37
C ALA A 407 5.05 3.28 29.95
N GLU A 408 4.07 3.24 30.84
CA GLU A 408 3.57 4.36 31.63
C GLU A 408 4.69 4.90 32.53
N LEU A 409 5.42 4.03 33.24
CA LEU A 409 6.57 4.43 34.06
C LEU A 409 7.64 5.18 33.23
N ALA A 410 7.93 4.72 32.01
CA ALA A 410 8.93 5.33 31.14
C ALA A 410 8.59 6.78 30.71
N THR A 411 7.34 7.21 30.88
CA THR A 411 6.90 8.58 30.59
C THR A 411 7.04 9.54 31.78
N ILE A 412 7.27 9.01 32.99
CA ILE A 412 7.32 9.80 34.22
C ILE A 412 8.68 10.48 34.37
N GLY A 413 8.65 11.79 34.57
CA GLY A 413 9.82 12.61 34.89
C GLY A 413 9.87 13.04 36.35
N ASP A 414 11.00 13.62 36.76
CA ASP A 414 11.25 14.09 38.13
C ASP A 414 11.29 15.63 38.27
N ASP A 415 11.11 16.36 37.16
CA ASP A 415 11.27 17.82 37.09
C ASP A 415 12.60 18.32 37.67
N ASN A 416 13.70 17.58 37.47
CA ASN A 416 15.04 17.87 37.99
C ASN A 416 15.15 17.85 39.53
N THR A 417 14.24 17.18 40.25
CA THR A 417 14.36 17.01 41.71
C THR A 417 15.32 15.88 42.12
N GLY A 418 15.78 15.09 41.15
CA GLY A 418 16.65 13.93 41.34
C GLY A 418 15.93 12.68 41.83
N ALA A 419 14.59 12.68 41.83
CA ALA A 419 13.79 11.54 42.24
C ALA A 419 13.91 10.40 41.22
N THR A 420 13.85 9.15 41.69
CA THR A 420 13.80 7.97 40.83
C THR A 420 12.53 7.17 41.07
N PHE A 421 12.05 6.49 40.03
CA PHE A 421 10.78 5.79 40.03
C PHE A 421 10.96 4.32 39.66
N ALA A 422 10.21 3.44 40.32
CA ALA A 422 10.17 2.02 40.00
C ALA A 422 8.79 1.43 40.29
N LEU A 423 8.38 0.40 39.54
CA LEU A 423 7.20 -0.39 39.90
C LEU A 423 7.59 -1.46 40.92
N VAL A 424 6.79 -1.57 41.98
CA VAL A 424 6.95 -2.62 43.00
C VAL A 424 5.66 -3.42 43.14
N GLU A 425 5.76 -4.73 43.34
CA GLU A 425 4.59 -5.60 43.56
C GLU A 425 3.87 -5.25 44.88
N ASP A 426 2.54 -5.20 44.81
CA ASP A 426 1.68 -4.68 45.85
C ASP A 426 1.63 -5.53 47.15
N ILE A 427 1.57 -4.84 48.30
CA ILE A 427 1.35 -5.39 49.65
C ILE A 427 0.11 -4.81 50.35
N GLY A 428 -0.78 -4.05 49.67
CA GLY A 428 -2.04 -3.56 50.23
C GLY A 428 -2.78 -2.41 49.49
N GLY A 429 -2.49 -2.16 48.21
CA GLY A 429 -3.15 -1.21 47.30
C GLY A 429 -4.33 -1.82 46.54
N GLU A 430 -4.89 -1.06 45.59
CA GLU A 430 -6.01 -1.51 44.75
C GLU A 430 -5.55 -2.22 43.46
N GLY A 431 -4.30 -1.97 43.07
CA GLY A 431 -3.64 -2.48 41.87
C GLY A 431 -2.78 -3.74 42.05
N ARG A 432 -2.03 -4.11 41.03
CA ARG A 432 -0.99 -5.16 41.10
C ARG A 432 0.38 -4.56 41.44
N PHE A 433 0.63 -3.33 41.01
CA PHE A 433 1.86 -2.61 41.27
C PHE A 433 1.58 -1.27 41.96
N LEU A 434 2.61 -0.75 42.63
CA LEU A 434 2.64 0.63 43.11
C LEU A 434 3.83 1.35 42.47
N LEU A 435 3.68 2.63 42.19
CA LEU A 435 4.81 3.50 41.87
C LEU A 435 5.61 3.77 43.14
N GLN A 436 6.77 3.15 43.30
CA GLN A 436 7.76 3.57 44.28
C GLN A 436 8.41 4.88 43.80
N VAL A 437 8.33 5.89 44.65
CA VAL A 437 9.02 7.16 44.48
C VAL A 437 10.16 7.20 45.48
N MET A 438 11.39 7.30 44.99
CA MET A 438 12.59 7.46 45.80
C MET A 438 13.09 8.91 45.69
N PRO A 439 12.93 9.74 46.73
CA PRO A 439 13.51 11.07 46.80
C PRO A 439 15.04 11.08 46.69
N SER A 440 15.61 12.19 46.24
CA SER A 440 17.08 12.35 46.12
C SER A 440 17.80 12.56 47.45
N GLY A 441 17.10 13.02 48.50
CA GLY A 441 17.72 13.49 49.73
C GLY A 441 18.36 14.88 49.64
N GLU A 442 18.29 15.55 48.47
CA GLU A 442 18.94 16.85 48.23
C GLU A 442 17.95 17.97 47.90
N SER A 443 16.85 17.64 47.22
CA SER A 443 15.83 18.63 46.81
C SER A 443 14.84 18.92 47.94
N ALA A 444 14.46 20.20 48.08
CA ALA A 444 13.46 20.66 49.04
C ALA A 444 12.03 20.13 48.75
N GLU A 445 11.82 19.58 47.56
CA GLU A 445 10.59 18.93 47.13
C GLU A 445 10.92 17.69 46.29
N THR A 446 10.10 16.65 46.39
CA THR A 446 10.15 15.48 45.51
C THR A 446 9.03 15.60 44.49
N LYS A 447 9.35 15.57 43.19
CA LYS A 447 8.35 15.76 42.13
C LYS A 447 8.16 14.53 41.27
N ILE A 448 6.92 14.37 40.82
CA ILE A 448 6.52 13.49 39.72
C ILE A 448 5.96 14.40 38.62
N ALA A 449 6.55 14.36 37.43
CA ALA A 449 6.06 15.03 36.24
C ALA A 449 5.42 13.98 35.32
N ALA A 450 4.10 13.97 35.24
CA ALA A 450 3.32 12.98 34.50
C ALA A 450 2.64 13.65 33.28
N PRO A 451 2.83 13.12 32.05
CA PRO A 451 2.18 13.67 30.88
C PRO A 451 0.69 13.33 30.87
N LEU A 452 -0.14 14.34 30.62
CA LEU A 452 -1.58 14.23 30.43
C LEU A 452 -1.89 14.46 28.95
N GLU A 453 -2.09 13.36 28.24
CA GLU A 453 -2.32 13.34 26.80
C GLU A 453 -3.33 12.26 26.42
N GLY A 454 -3.81 12.33 25.17
CA GLY A 454 -4.69 11.28 24.66
C GLY A 454 -5.98 11.14 25.48
N ILE A 455 -6.47 9.91 25.63
CA ILE A 455 -7.76 9.62 26.28
C ILE A 455 -7.82 10.09 27.74
N ALA A 456 -6.67 10.24 28.41
CA ALA A 456 -6.56 10.70 29.79
C ALA A 456 -7.05 12.16 29.95
N ILE A 457 -6.95 12.99 28.91
CA ILE A 457 -7.50 14.36 28.92
C ILE A 457 -9.02 14.31 29.08
N TYR A 458 -9.72 13.41 28.38
CA TYR A 458 -11.18 13.30 28.53
C TYR A 458 -11.58 12.85 29.93
N LYS A 459 -10.86 11.89 30.51
CA LYS A 459 -11.06 11.48 31.90
C LYS A 459 -10.85 12.67 32.83
N TRP A 460 -9.75 13.40 32.67
CA TRP A 460 -9.39 14.57 33.49
C TRP A 460 -10.44 15.68 33.45
N MET A 461 -10.94 16.02 32.25
CA MET A 461 -11.95 17.07 32.06
C MET A 461 -13.31 16.71 32.66
N ASP A 462 -13.63 15.42 32.80
CA ASP A 462 -14.91 14.91 33.32
C ASP A 462 -14.98 15.00 34.87
N GLY A 463 -13.84 15.07 35.55
CA GLY A 463 -13.79 15.18 37.00
C GLY A 463 -13.59 16.61 37.50
N GLU A 464 -14.17 16.91 38.66
CA GLU A 464 -13.96 18.20 39.34
C GLU A 464 -12.85 18.11 40.39
N THR A 465 -12.55 16.90 40.84
CA THR A 465 -11.58 16.63 41.89
C THR A 465 -10.56 15.59 41.45
N MET A 466 -9.29 15.96 41.46
CA MET A 466 -8.17 15.02 41.34
C MET A 466 -7.97 14.30 42.67
N VAL A 467 -7.82 12.98 42.60
CA VAL A 467 -7.52 12.11 43.73
C VAL A 467 -6.20 11.39 43.47
N VAL A 468 -5.25 11.51 44.39
CA VAL A 468 -3.98 10.78 44.37
C VAL A 468 -3.94 9.88 45.58
N ARG A 469 -3.91 8.57 45.35
CA ARG A 469 -3.82 7.61 46.44
C ARG A 469 -2.37 7.27 46.72
N THR A 470 -1.92 7.51 47.95
CA THR A 470 -0.51 7.33 48.34
C THR A 470 -0.36 6.53 49.62
N TYR A 471 0.76 5.84 49.75
CA TYR A 471 1.18 5.18 50.98
C TYR A 471 2.52 5.76 51.45
N PHE A 472 2.50 6.33 52.66
CA PHE A 472 3.65 6.90 53.34
C PHE A 472 4.08 5.94 54.46
N PRO A 473 5.17 5.16 54.32
CA PRO A 473 5.57 4.16 55.31
C PRO A 473 5.73 4.76 56.71
N PRO A 474 4.98 4.30 57.74
CA PRO A 474 5.02 4.88 59.08
C PRO A 474 6.38 4.88 59.77
N GLU A 475 7.30 4.04 59.31
CA GLU A 475 8.67 3.93 59.76
C GLU A 475 9.61 5.02 59.23
N ASN A 476 9.25 5.74 58.17
CA ASN A 476 10.09 6.80 57.61
C ASN A 476 10.25 7.94 58.64
N GLU A 477 11.48 8.46 58.75
CA GLU A 477 11.84 9.54 59.68
C GLU A 477 11.20 10.88 59.27
N LEU A 478 11.12 11.14 57.97
CA LEU A 478 10.47 12.31 57.38
C LEU A 478 9.30 11.90 56.49
N GLN A 479 8.23 12.67 56.55
CA GLN A 479 6.99 12.41 55.82
C GLN A 479 6.59 13.63 54.98
N PRO A 480 5.98 13.44 53.81
CA PRO A 480 5.30 14.53 53.12
C PRO A 480 4.23 15.15 54.03
N ALA A 481 4.27 16.46 54.21
CA ALA A 481 3.27 17.22 54.96
C ALA A 481 2.44 18.15 54.07
N GLN A 482 2.96 18.49 52.89
CA GLN A 482 2.27 19.29 51.88
C GLN A 482 2.32 18.60 50.53
N PHE A 483 1.22 18.74 49.78
CA PHE A 483 1.11 18.28 48.40
C PHE A 483 0.71 19.45 47.51
N PHE A 484 1.44 19.65 46.42
CA PHE A 484 1.14 20.66 45.41
C PHE A 484 0.97 20.01 44.05
N VAL A 485 -0.06 20.42 43.32
CA VAL A 485 -0.22 20.08 41.90
C VAL A 485 -0.04 21.31 41.03
N GLY A 486 0.78 21.20 40.00
CA GLY A 486 0.95 22.18 38.93
C GLY A 486 0.59 21.59 37.58
N MET A 487 0.21 22.44 36.62
CA MET A 487 -0.01 22.02 35.25
C MET A 487 0.59 23.01 34.25
N ALA A 488 1.20 22.47 33.20
CA ALA A 488 1.62 23.23 32.02
C ALA A 488 0.98 22.67 30.74
N ASP A 489 0.66 23.55 29.81
CA ASP A 489 0.30 23.23 28.43
C ASP A 489 1.60 23.17 27.63
N LEU A 490 1.81 22.07 26.90
CA LEU A 490 2.98 21.81 26.05
C LEU A 490 2.60 21.78 24.56
N THR A 491 1.34 22.01 24.21
CA THR A 491 0.78 21.82 22.86
C THR A 491 1.54 22.62 21.80
N ASP A 492 1.85 23.88 22.10
CA ASP A 492 2.52 24.83 21.20
C ASP A 492 3.83 25.38 21.81
N GLY A 493 4.43 24.62 22.72
CA GLY A 493 5.51 25.06 23.61
C GLY A 493 5.04 25.16 25.07
N TRP A 494 5.97 25.43 25.98
CA TRP A 494 5.69 25.43 27.43
C TRP A 494 4.95 26.69 27.87
N GLU A 495 3.74 26.54 28.40
CA GLU A 495 2.94 27.58 29.02
C GLU A 495 2.35 27.09 30.37
N TRP A 496 2.46 27.92 31.41
CA TRP A 496 1.90 27.58 32.72
C TRP A 496 0.37 27.72 32.72
N VAL A 497 -0.35 26.67 33.14
CA VAL A 497 -1.81 26.67 33.24
C VAL A 497 -2.26 27.20 34.60
N ASP A 498 -1.96 26.47 35.67
CA ASP A 498 -2.27 26.85 37.06
C ASP A 498 -1.56 25.89 38.05
N GLY A 499 -1.64 26.21 39.35
CA GLY A 499 -1.22 25.27 40.39
C GLY A 499 -1.75 25.60 41.79
N LEU A 500 -1.92 24.57 42.60
CA LEU A 500 -2.60 24.64 43.89
C LEU A 500 -2.08 23.61 44.89
N PHE A 501 -2.13 23.99 46.17
CA PHE A 501 -1.87 23.08 47.28
C PHE A 501 -3.14 22.30 47.63
N ALA A 502 -2.98 21.00 47.91
CA ALA A 502 -4.05 20.21 48.50
C ALA A 502 -4.37 20.72 49.91
N THR A 503 -5.63 20.59 50.31
CA THR A 503 -6.08 20.89 51.68
C THR A 503 -6.13 19.65 52.57
N THR A 504 -5.86 18.46 52.01
CA THR A 504 -5.78 17.20 52.74
C THR A 504 -4.63 17.23 53.74
N GLU A 505 -4.90 16.91 55.01
CA GLU A 505 -3.87 16.66 56.01
C GLU A 505 -3.24 15.29 55.74
N LEU A 506 -1.93 15.26 55.47
CA LEU A 506 -1.20 14.04 55.15
C LEU A 506 -0.78 13.32 56.44
N VAL A 507 -1.02 12.01 56.51
CA VAL A 507 -0.71 11.17 57.67
C VAL A 507 0.20 10.00 57.28
N PRO A 508 0.98 9.43 58.22
CA PRO A 508 1.63 8.15 57.98
C PRO A 508 0.62 7.05 57.64
N GLY A 509 0.94 6.20 56.67
CA GLY A 509 0.06 5.18 56.10
C GLY A 509 -0.62 5.62 54.81
N TRP A 510 -1.82 5.09 54.57
CA TRP A 510 -2.60 5.37 53.36
C TRP A 510 -3.28 6.74 53.40
N ASN A 511 -3.21 7.47 52.29
CA ASN A 511 -3.86 8.76 52.07
C ASN A 511 -4.60 8.77 50.73
N GLU A 512 -5.72 9.48 50.67
CA GLU A 512 -6.33 9.96 49.43
C GLU A 512 -6.22 11.48 49.41
N ILE A 513 -5.28 11.99 48.63
CA ILE A 513 -5.02 13.42 48.51
C ILE A 513 -6.01 13.97 47.49
N GLU A 514 -6.87 14.91 47.92
CA GLU A 514 -7.93 15.48 47.09
C GLU A 514 -7.63 16.93 46.73
N ILE A 515 -7.82 17.26 45.45
CA ILE A 515 -7.58 18.59 44.92
C ILE A 515 -8.74 18.99 44.01
N SER A 516 -9.43 20.08 44.36
CA SER A 516 -10.48 20.65 43.51
C SER A 516 -9.86 21.42 42.35
N LEU A 517 -10.07 20.93 41.13
CA LEU A 517 -9.45 21.46 39.93
C LEU A 517 -10.20 22.72 39.44
N PRO A 518 -9.54 23.88 39.34
CA PRO A 518 -10.18 25.08 38.81
C PRO A 518 -10.50 24.92 37.32
N PRO A 519 -11.47 25.68 36.76
CA PRO A 519 -11.82 25.58 35.34
C PRO A 519 -10.63 25.66 34.39
N LYS A 520 -9.60 26.47 34.70
CA LYS A 520 -8.39 26.56 33.87
C LYS A 520 -7.63 25.24 33.73
N MET A 521 -7.67 24.37 34.74
CA MET A 521 -7.05 23.05 34.72
C MET A 521 -8.01 21.97 34.19
N ARG A 522 -9.27 22.30 33.88
CA ARG A 522 -10.30 21.36 33.38
C ARG A 522 -10.81 21.67 31.98
N ASP A 523 -10.78 22.93 31.56
CA ASP A 523 -11.21 23.38 30.23
C ASP A 523 -10.06 23.19 29.22
N LEU A 524 -9.52 21.97 29.19
CA LEU A 524 -8.38 21.61 28.36
C LEU A 524 -8.78 21.41 26.91
N LYS A 525 -7.84 21.64 25.99
CA LYS A 525 -8.03 21.26 24.59
C LYS A 525 -7.91 19.74 24.52
N PRO A 526 -8.90 19.03 23.97
CA PRO A 526 -8.80 17.58 23.88
C PRO A 526 -7.51 17.16 23.13
N THR A 527 -7.18 17.81 22.02
CA THR A 527 -5.97 17.52 21.22
C THR A 527 -4.66 18.02 21.82
N GLY A 528 -4.69 18.57 23.05
CA GLY A 528 -3.52 19.16 23.68
C GLY A 528 -2.56 18.11 24.24
N THR A 529 -1.38 18.57 24.63
CA THR A 529 -0.42 17.81 25.43
C THR A 529 -0.12 18.61 26.68
N TYR A 530 -0.37 18.05 27.86
CA TYR A 530 -0.19 18.73 29.13
C TYR A 530 0.82 17.97 30.00
N MET A 531 1.43 18.67 30.95
CA MET A 531 2.28 18.06 31.99
C MET A 531 1.70 18.40 33.35
N VAL A 532 1.48 17.38 34.18
CA VAL A 532 1.02 17.53 35.57
C VAL A 532 2.18 17.26 36.51
N TYR A 533 2.49 18.25 37.35
CA TYR A 533 3.57 18.21 38.32
C TYR A 533 3.00 17.97 39.71
N MET A 534 3.26 16.80 40.29
CA MET A 534 2.87 16.43 41.65
C MET A 534 4.07 16.57 42.57
N SER A 535 4.00 17.47 43.54
CA SER A 535 5.12 17.81 44.44
C SER A 535 4.80 17.40 45.86
N PHE A 536 5.69 16.60 46.46
CA PHE A 536 5.64 16.14 47.84
C PHE A 536 6.69 16.88 48.65
N ILE A 537 6.26 17.53 49.74
CA ILE A 537 7.08 18.49 50.48
C ILE A 537 6.92 18.23 51.99
N GLU A 538 8.04 18.15 52.70
CA GLU A 538 8.07 18.12 54.18
C GLU A 538 7.66 19.50 54.75
N ALA A 539 7.08 19.55 55.96
CA ALA A 539 6.56 20.76 56.59
C ALA A 539 7.56 21.93 56.65
N ASP A 540 8.83 21.67 56.92
CA ASP A 540 9.90 22.67 56.96
C ASP A 540 10.78 22.68 55.70
N ARG A 541 10.40 21.89 54.68
CA ARG A 541 11.11 21.68 53.42
C ARG A 541 12.46 20.98 53.54
N THR A 542 12.70 20.26 54.64
CA THR A 542 13.82 19.32 54.72
C THR A 542 13.66 18.27 53.61
N PRO A 543 14.71 17.99 52.80
CA PRO A 543 14.65 16.98 51.76
C PRO A 543 14.23 15.61 52.29
N LEU A 544 13.21 15.03 51.67
CA LEU A 544 12.86 13.64 51.88
C LEU A 544 13.98 12.75 51.30
N ALA A 545 14.24 11.60 51.91
CA ALA A 545 15.29 10.67 51.47
C ALA A 545 14.86 9.19 51.49
N GLU A 546 13.64 8.91 51.94
CA GLU A 546 13.10 7.56 52.08
C GLU A 546 11.92 7.34 51.12
N PRO A 547 11.72 6.12 50.62
CA PRO A 547 10.73 5.87 49.60
C PRO A 547 9.31 6.00 50.13
N PHE A 548 8.42 6.43 49.25
CA PHE A 548 6.98 6.34 49.42
C PHE A 548 6.33 5.84 48.14
N TYR A 549 5.02 5.59 48.17
CA TYR A 549 4.33 4.91 47.10
C TYR A 549 3.09 5.66 46.63
N VAL A 550 2.84 5.63 45.32
CA VAL A 550 1.59 6.10 44.70
C VAL A 550 0.90 4.88 44.07
N ASP A 551 -0.37 4.68 44.44
CA ASP A 551 -1.21 3.59 43.92
C ASP A 551 -1.81 4.01 42.59
N TYR A 552 -2.61 5.08 42.59
CA TYR A 552 -3.18 5.62 41.36
C TYR A 552 -3.44 7.12 41.46
N VAL A 553 -3.72 7.71 40.30
CA VAL A 553 -4.31 9.04 40.17
C VAL A 553 -5.58 8.92 39.35
N THR A 554 -6.67 9.51 39.84
CA THR A 554 -7.93 9.60 39.10
C THR A 554 -8.57 10.97 39.27
N VAL A 555 -9.67 11.18 38.54
CA VAL A 555 -10.57 12.32 38.78
C VAL A 555 -12.00 11.82 38.90
N ARG A 556 -12.79 12.53 39.72
CA ARG A 556 -14.20 12.23 40.00
C ARG A 556 -15.08 13.48 40.06
#